data_AF-A0A7X6TSC3-F1
#
_entry.id   AF-A0A7X6TSC3-F1
#
_cell.length_a   1.000
_cell.length_b   1.000
_cell.length_c   1.000
_cell.angle_alpha   90.00
_cell.angle_beta   90.00
_cell.angle_gamma   90.00
#
_symmetry.space_group_name_H-M   'P 1'
#
loop_
_entity.id
_entity.type
_entity.pdbx_description
1 polymer ?
#
loop_
_entity_poly.entity_id
_entity_poly.type
_entity_poly.pdbx_seq_one_letter_code
_entity_poly.pdbx_strand_id
1 'polypeptide(L)'
;MRVAIIGAGFSGLTAAYLLEKKGISVTVYEKEALLGGHCMTLINKDLFVELGTAFSFSGHIKELLLELKIPYHERFIYRNFVDEHYQKVEHLSSQEVGLLLGELTRLQIILAPYLTDEECFTYNQISNLRIPLDEFLEKHNLHTVRQVMTPYLSSFGFGNTSEIQAYYAFNIFDLETLHHLIRGDKLLFMDQGVSEIIRKLSQNISDIRYSIEVTNIEPIKDKVNVQTPYGEALYDKVLITTKLPKNVINDGYYNDLMGKIETNPYITAAYEVENKNIVTTYYKANLGKKDRLQFFHTYKEKDKKVLGAYAYGTKSTTLINNVTEELKKTGIHIKHLITAKQWYIFPHIKSDNLTQNLYLELIKHQESNNICLIGSLVSKPAISNLYASVKTFIRDNF
;
A
#
# COMPACT_ATOMS: atom_id res chain seq x y z
N MET A 1 -31.12 3.28 5.21
CA MET A 1 -29.85 2.90 5.85
C MET A 1 -28.85 4.04 5.69
N ARG A 2 -28.10 4.36 6.74
CA ARG A 2 -27.04 5.37 6.78
C ARG A 2 -25.72 4.72 7.17
N VAL A 3 -24.67 4.95 6.38
CA VAL A 3 -23.34 4.37 6.60
C VAL A 3 -22.33 5.49 6.86
N ALA A 4 -21.54 5.36 7.92
CA ALA A 4 -20.34 6.18 8.10
C ALA A 4 -19.10 5.45 7.59
N ILE A 5 -18.18 6.19 6.98
CA ILE A 5 -16.90 5.67 6.52
C ILE A 5 -15.79 6.50 7.15
N ILE A 6 -14.86 5.84 7.85
CA ILE A 6 -13.77 6.50 8.55
C ILE A 6 -12.49 6.37 7.72
N GLY A 7 -12.05 7.51 7.20
CA GLY A 7 -10.92 7.66 6.27
C GLY A 7 -11.38 7.87 4.82
N ALA A 8 -10.94 8.96 4.20
CA ALA A 8 -11.20 9.27 2.79
C ALA A 8 -10.01 8.96 1.88
N GLY A 9 -9.30 7.87 2.18
CA GLY A 9 -8.34 7.26 1.27
C GLY A 9 -9.05 6.53 0.11
N PHE A 10 -8.26 5.91 -0.77
CA PHE A 10 -8.78 5.15 -1.92
C PHE A 10 -9.90 4.16 -1.55
N SER A 11 -9.70 3.31 -0.53
CA SER A 11 -10.69 2.32 -0.11
C SER A 11 -11.98 2.94 0.42
N GLY A 12 -11.88 4.01 1.22
CA GLY A 12 -13.05 4.70 1.78
C GLY A 12 -13.89 5.40 0.72
N LEU A 13 -13.24 6.12 -0.20
CA LEU A 13 -13.93 6.79 -1.31
C LEU A 13 -14.52 5.79 -2.32
N THR A 14 -13.85 4.65 -2.55
CA THR A 14 -14.39 3.58 -3.38
C THR A 14 -15.64 2.98 -2.74
N ALA A 15 -15.60 2.70 -1.44
CA ALA A 15 -16.76 2.19 -0.69
C ALA A 15 -17.93 3.17 -0.73
N ALA A 16 -17.67 4.46 -0.47
CA ALA A 16 -18.67 5.53 -0.53
C ALA A 16 -19.34 5.61 -1.90
N TYR A 17 -18.53 5.64 -2.97
CA TYR A 17 -19.01 5.67 -4.34
C TYR A 17 -19.93 4.49 -4.68
N LEU A 18 -19.54 3.27 -4.31
CA LEU A 18 -20.33 2.07 -4.60
C LEU A 18 -21.63 2.02 -3.79
N LEU A 19 -21.63 2.51 -2.55
CA LEU A 19 -22.81 2.60 -1.70
C LEU A 19 -23.81 3.67 -2.19
N GLU A 20 -23.32 4.86 -2.56
CA GLU A 20 -24.15 5.92 -3.15
C GLU A 20 -24.80 5.45 -4.46
N LYS A 21 -24.08 4.69 -5.29
CA LYS A 21 -24.65 4.05 -6.49
C LYS A 21 -25.77 3.06 -6.19
N LYS A 22 -25.80 2.46 -4.99
CA LYS A 22 -26.89 1.61 -4.49
C LYS A 22 -28.01 2.41 -3.82
N GLY A 23 -27.94 3.74 -3.81
CA GLY A 23 -28.92 4.62 -3.15
C GLY A 23 -28.78 4.66 -1.63
N ILE A 24 -27.64 4.24 -1.08
CA ILE A 24 -27.37 4.22 0.36
C ILE A 24 -26.74 5.55 0.76
N SER A 25 -27.28 6.19 1.81
CA SER A 25 -26.74 7.46 2.33
C SER A 25 -25.42 7.22 3.06
N VAL A 26 -24.37 7.92 2.65
CA VAL A 26 -23.02 7.79 3.20
C VAL A 26 -22.54 9.13 3.77
N THR A 27 -21.86 9.09 4.92
CA THR A 27 -21.00 10.19 5.40
C THR A 27 -19.56 9.69 5.46
N VAL A 28 -18.63 10.36 4.80
CA VAL A 28 -17.19 10.07 4.90
C VAL A 28 -16.51 11.06 5.85
N TYR A 29 -15.74 10.56 6.80
CA TYR A 29 -14.92 11.38 7.72
C TYR A 29 -13.45 11.29 7.34
N GLU A 30 -12.81 12.45 7.12
CA GLU A 30 -11.38 12.58 6.88
C GLU A 30 -10.76 13.51 7.91
N LYS A 31 -9.71 13.04 8.58
CA LYS A 31 -9.00 13.81 9.61
C LYS A 31 -8.11 14.91 9.00
N GLU A 32 -7.66 14.73 7.77
CA GLU A 32 -6.81 15.68 7.06
C GLU A 32 -7.66 16.67 6.24
N ALA A 33 -7.02 17.74 5.77
CA ALA A 33 -7.65 18.68 4.83
C ALA A 33 -7.70 18.15 3.38
N LEU A 34 -6.94 17.09 3.08
CA LEU A 34 -6.82 16.52 1.74
C LEU A 34 -7.33 15.09 1.71
N LEU A 35 -8.06 14.75 0.64
CA LEU A 35 -8.49 13.38 0.38
C LEU A 35 -7.37 12.54 -0.23
N GLY A 36 -7.61 11.23 -0.30
CA GLY A 36 -6.84 10.29 -1.12
C GLY A 36 -5.84 9.44 -0.37
N GLY A 37 -5.40 9.88 0.82
CA GLY A 37 -4.40 9.17 1.61
C GLY A 37 -3.12 8.94 0.79
N HIS A 38 -2.76 7.67 0.56
CA HIS A 38 -1.58 7.29 -0.24
C HIS A 38 -1.73 7.56 -1.75
N CYS A 39 -2.93 7.87 -2.26
CA CYS A 39 -3.13 8.29 -3.65
C CYS A 39 -2.91 9.80 -3.78
N MET A 40 -1.64 10.22 -3.73
CA MET A 40 -1.23 11.62 -3.73
C MET A 40 -0.23 11.93 -4.85
N THR A 41 -0.66 12.79 -5.76
CA THR A 41 0.12 13.33 -6.88
C THR A 41 0.39 14.81 -6.65
N LEU A 42 1.64 15.25 -6.75
CA LEU A 42 1.96 16.67 -6.94
C LEU A 42 1.78 17.04 -8.40
N ILE A 43 1.06 18.13 -8.62
CA ILE A 43 0.75 18.63 -9.96
C ILE A 43 1.42 20.00 -10.11
N ASN A 44 2.28 20.14 -11.12
CA ASN A 44 2.86 21.41 -11.52
C ASN A 44 2.84 21.54 -13.05
N LYS A 45 1.83 22.24 -13.58
CA LYS A 45 1.52 22.26 -15.02
C LYS A 45 1.31 20.81 -15.52
N ASP A 46 2.07 20.38 -16.51
CA ASP A 46 2.00 19.04 -17.12
C ASP A 46 2.85 18.00 -16.36
N LEU A 47 3.50 18.37 -15.25
CA LEU A 47 4.33 17.46 -14.45
C LEU A 47 3.51 16.85 -13.30
N PHE A 48 3.43 15.52 -13.31
CA PHE A 48 2.76 14.72 -12.30
C PHE A 48 3.81 13.88 -11.54
N VAL A 49 3.95 14.13 -10.24
CA VAL A 49 4.92 13.44 -9.37
C VAL A 49 4.17 12.71 -8.28
N GLU A 50 4.28 11.38 -8.25
CA GLU A 50 3.60 10.57 -7.25
C GLU A 50 4.36 10.58 -5.92
N LEU A 51 3.68 10.98 -4.86
CA LEU A 51 4.22 10.93 -3.50
C LEU A 51 3.86 9.66 -2.74
N GLY A 52 2.89 8.89 -3.23
CA GLY A 52 2.52 7.60 -2.66
C GLY A 52 2.42 6.52 -3.74
N THR A 53 1.20 6.08 -4.09
CA THR A 53 0.97 5.07 -5.12
C THR A 53 1.48 5.56 -6.49
N ALA A 54 2.49 4.88 -7.04
CA ALA A 54 3.14 5.29 -8.28
C ALA A 54 2.62 4.58 -9.55
N PHE A 55 2.19 3.33 -9.42
CA PHE A 55 1.72 2.48 -10.52
C PHE A 55 0.89 1.32 -9.99
N SER A 56 0.29 0.56 -10.91
CA SER A 56 -0.35 -0.72 -10.62
C SER A 56 0.09 -1.76 -11.64
N PHE A 57 0.10 -3.05 -11.27
CA PHE A 57 -0.04 -4.09 -12.27
C PHE A 57 -1.45 -4.00 -12.88
N SER A 58 -1.56 -4.33 -14.17
CA SER A 58 -2.85 -4.40 -14.82
C SER A 58 -3.72 -5.46 -14.15
N GLY A 59 -4.90 -5.08 -13.67
CA GLY A 59 -5.84 -5.99 -12.98
C GLY A 59 -7.21 -5.34 -12.85
N HIS A 60 -7.96 -5.69 -11.80
CA HIS A 60 -9.28 -5.14 -11.49
C HIS A 60 -9.38 -3.60 -11.53
N ILE A 61 -8.29 -2.87 -11.26
CA ILE A 61 -8.31 -1.40 -11.30
C ILE A 61 -8.75 -0.84 -12.66
N LYS A 62 -8.50 -1.55 -13.77
CA LYS A 62 -8.89 -1.09 -15.11
C LYS A 62 -10.39 -0.88 -15.22
N GLU A 63 -11.19 -1.72 -14.57
CA GLU A 63 -12.65 -1.58 -14.54
C GLU A 63 -13.05 -0.20 -14.00
N LEU A 64 -12.50 0.18 -12.84
CA LEU A 64 -12.78 1.48 -12.22
C LEU A 64 -12.27 2.64 -13.08
N LEU A 65 -11.09 2.51 -13.69
CA LEU A 65 -10.53 3.55 -14.56
C LEU A 65 -11.41 3.80 -15.79
N LEU A 66 -11.90 2.73 -16.42
CA LEU A 66 -12.81 2.82 -17.56
C LEU A 66 -14.15 3.44 -17.16
N GLU A 67 -14.71 3.01 -16.02
CA GLU A 67 -15.97 3.54 -15.47
C GLU A 67 -15.87 5.05 -15.18
N LEU A 68 -14.79 5.48 -14.52
CA LEU A 68 -14.54 6.88 -14.18
C LEU A 68 -13.97 7.71 -15.36
N LYS A 69 -13.77 7.08 -16.52
CA LYS A 69 -13.20 7.68 -17.74
C LYS A 69 -11.84 8.34 -17.47
N ILE A 70 -10.97 7.65 -16.74
CA ILE A 70 -9.63 8.11 -16.39
C ILE A 70 -8.64 7.55 -17.43
N PRO A 71 -7.91 8.42 -18.16
CA PRO A 71 -6.92 7.97 -19.11
C PRO A 71 -5.72 7.33 -18.39
N TYR A 72 -5.24 6.24 -18.96
CA TYR A 72 -4.09 5.50 -18.45
C TYR A 72 -3.27 4.93 -19.61
N HIS A 73 -2.01 4.63 -19.35
CA HIS A 73 -1.13 3.92 -20.27
C HIS A 73 -0.35 2.82 -19.56
N GLU A 74 0.19 1.90 -20.35
CA GLU A 74 1.02 0.81 -19.87
C GLU A 74 2.40 0.88 -20.51
N ARG A 75 3.45 0.81 -19.69
CA ARG A 75 4.83 0.88 -20.17
C ARG A 75 5.77 0.00 -19.36
N PHE A 76 6.85 -0.39 -20.01
CA PHE A 76 7.99 -1.03 -19.35
C PHE A 76 8.74 -0.04 -18.48
N ILE A 77 9.26 -0.50 -17.34
CA ILE A 77 10.12 0.29 -16.47
C ILE A 77 11.50 -0.35 -16.40
N TYR A 78 12.49 0.41 -16.84
CA TYR A 78 13.90 0.08 -16.65
C TYR A 78 14.31 0.39 -15.21
N ARG A 79 15.18 -0.47 -14.67
CA ARG A 79 15.60 -0.44 -13.27
C ARG A 79 17.11 -0.66 -13.23
N ASN A 80 17.79 0.09 -12.37
CA ASN A 80 19.18 -0.13 -12.01
C ASN A 80 19.25 -0.62 -10.56
N PHE A 81 20.33 -1.32 -10.24
CA PHE A 81 20.69 -1.68 -8.88
C PHE A 81 22.08 -1.14 -8.58
N VAL A 82 22.29 -0.71 -7.33
CA VAL A 82 23.60 -0.32 -6.82
C VAL A 82 23.97 -1.09 -5.56
N ASP A 83 25.26 -1.33 -5.37
CA ASP A 83 25.84 -1.98 -4.19
C ASP A 83 26.12 -0.97 -3.04
N GLU A 84 26.77 -1.43 -1.96
CA GLU A 84 27.19 -0.60 -0.82
C GLU A 84 28.19 0.51 -1.18
N HIS A 85 28.86 0.39 -2.34
CA HIS A 85 29.81 1.35 -2.87
C HIS A 85 29.18 2.25 -3.94
N TYR A 86 27.85 2.20 -4.08
CA TYR A 86 27.06 3.00 -5.03
C TYR A 86 27.42 2.70 -6.49
N GLN A 87 28.05 1.56 -6.77
CA GLN A 87 28.38 1.11 -8.11
C GLN A 87 27.23 0.30 -8.69
N LYS A 88 27.02 0.43 -10.01
CA LYS A 88 25.97 -0.31 -10.69
C LYS A 88 26.28 -1.79 -10.69
N VAL A 89 25.29 -2.60 -10.33
CA VAL A 89 25.37 -4.05 -10.33
C VAL A 89 24.15 -4.66 -11.01
N GLU A 90 24.28 -5.91 -11.44
CA GLU A 90 23.14 -6.69 -11.92
C GLU A 90 22.15 -6.97 -10.78
N HIS A 91 20.87 -7.15 -11.12
CA HIS A 91 19.90 -7.64 -10.15
C HIS A 91 20.27 -9.07 -9.76
N LEU A 92 20.33 -9.94 -10.77
CA LEU A 92 20.72 -11.34 -10.74
C LEU A 92 21.74 -11.59 -11.83
N SER A 93 22.72 -12.42 -11.55
CA SER A 93 23.66 -12.96 -12.54
C SER A 93 22.97 -13.96 -13.47
N SER A 94 23.56 -14.21 -14.65
CA SER A 94 23.08 -15.22 -15.60
C SER A 94 22.92 -16.62 -15.00
N GLN A 95 23.78 -17.00 -14.04
CA GLN A 95 23.69 -18.29 -13.35
C GLN A 95 22.47 -18.34 -12.42
N GLU A 96 22.21 -17.26 -11.68
CA GLU A 96 21.08 -17.15 -10.76
C GLU A 96 19.74 -17.15 -11.50
N VAL A 97 19.67 -16.57 -12.70
CA VAL A 97 18.48 -16.64 -13.55
C VAL A 97 18.13 -18.09 -13.91
N GLY A 98 19.12 -18.94 -14.18
CA GLY A 98 18.90 -20.36 -14.45
C GLY A 98 18.36 -21.12 -13.23
N LEU A 99 18.83 -20.78 -12.03
CA LEU A 99 18.37 -21.39 -10.78
C LEU A 99 16.94 -20.95 -10.42
N LEU A 100 16.60 -19.69 -10.70
CA LEU A 100 15.31 -19.08 -10.35
C LEU A 100 14.11 -19.85 -10.87
N LEU A 101 14.16 -20.36 -12.11
CA LEU A 101 13.06 -21.15 -12.67
C LEU A 101 12.78 -22.41 -11.83
N GLY A 102 13.83 -23.11 -11.41
CA GLY A 102 13.70 -24.27 -10.53
C GLY A 102 13.16 -23.90 -9.15
N GLU A 103 13.59 -22.78 -8.59
CA GLU A 103 13.06 -22.29 -7.31
C GLU A 103 11.59 -21.89 -7.39
N LEU A 104 11.14 -21.25 -8.47
CA LEU A 104 9.75 -20.88 -8.69
C LEU A 104 8.84 -22.11 -8.77
N THR A 105 9.26 -23.16 -9.46
CA THR A 105 8.49 -24.42 -9.49
C THR A 105 8.37 -25.04 -8.11
N ARG A 106 9.45 -25.06 -7.32
CA ARG A 106 9.39 -25.53 -5.92
C ARG A 106 8.48 -24.65 -5.07
N LEU A 107 8.62 -23.33 -5.20
CA LEU A 107 7.77 -22.36 -4.48
C LEU A 107 6.29 -22.59 -4.80
N GLN A 108 5.94 -22.84 -6.06
CA GLN A 108 4.57 -23.15 -6.46
C GLN A 108 4.03 -24.38 -5.72
N ILE A 109 4.81 -25.46 -5.64
CA ILE A 109 4.42 -26.69 -4.92
C ILE A 109 4.28 -26.41 -3.42
N ILE A 110 5.21 -25.66 -2.84
CA ILE A 110 5.21 -25.32 -1.40
C ILE A 110 4.00 -24.44 -1.06
N LEU A 111 3.64 -23.49 -1.93
CA LEU A 111 2.54 -22.56 -1.70
C LEU A 111 1.17 -23.12 -2.07
N ALA A 112 1.09 -24.19 -2.86
CA ALA A 112 -0.18 -24.78 -3.31
C ALA A 112 -1.19 -25.04 -2.17
N PRO A 113 -0.81 -25.50 -0.96
CA PRO A 113 -1.73 -25.69 0.15
C PRO A 113 -2.26 -24.39 0.79
N TYR A 114 -1.68 -23.23 0.46
CA TYR A 114 -2.04 -21.91 0.99
C TYR A 114 -2.72 -21.01 -0.03
N LEU A 115 -2.86 -21.46 -1.28
CA LEU A 115 -3.58 -20.71 -2.30
C LEU A 115 -5.05 -20.65 -1.91
N THR A 116 -5.57 -19.43 -1.83
CA THR A 116 -7.00 -19.16 -1.65
C THR A 116 -7.70 -19.18 -3.01
N ASP A 117 -9.04 -19.27 -2.99
CA ASP A 117 -9.86 -19.10 -4.19
C ASP A 117 -9.51 -17.79 -4.91
N GLU A 118 -9.60 -17.78 -6.24
CA GLU A 118 -9.23 -16.64 -7.10
C GLU A 118 -10.02 -15.35 -6.77
N GLU A 119 -11.18 -15.47 -6.10
CA GLU A 119 -12.02 -14.33 -5.69
C GLU A 119 -11.77 -13.85 -4.25
N CYS A 120 -10.78 -14.41 -3.54
CA CYS A 120 -10.47 -14.01 -2.17
C CYS A 120 -9.46 -12.84 -2.14
N PHE A 121 -9.96 -11.62 -1.98
CA PHE A 121 -9.14 -10.39 -1.97
C PHE A 121 -8.74 -9.89 -0.59
N THR A 122 -9.21 -10.56 0.47
CA THR A 122 -8.94 -10.22 1.88
C THR A 122 -8.01 -11.25 2.50
N TYR A 123 -7.30 -10.85 3.55
CA TYR A 123 -6.55 -11.76 4.38
C TYR A 123 -7.48 -12.83 4.96
N ASN A 124 -7.01 -14.08 4.89
CA ASN A 124 -7.71 -15.27 5.37
C ASN A 124 -6.79 -16.08 6.31
N GLN A 125 -7.01 -17.39 6.42
CA GLN A 125 -6.21 -18.30 7.23
C GLN A 125 -4.70 -18.15 6.94
N ILE A 126 -3.93 -17.94 7.99
CA ILE A 126 -2.49 -17.63 7.90
C ILE A 126 -1.65 -18.89 7.75
N SER A 127 -2.18 -20.01 8.25
CA SER A 127 -1.52 -21.31 8.24
C SER A 127 -0.13 -21.27 8.93
N ASN A 128 0.83 -22.02 8.44
CA ASN A 128 2.21 -22.07 8.92
C ASN A 128 3.12 -20.97 8.33
N LEU A 129 2.58 -20.00 7.59
CA LEU A 129 3.33 -18.87 7.02
C LEU A 129 3.59 -17.72 8.01
N ARG A 130 3.53 -18.02 9.32
CA ARG A 130 3.68 -17.04 10.42
C ARG A 130 5.13 -16.64 10.71
N ILE A 131 6.09 -17.43 10.24
CA ILE A 131 7.52 -17.12 10.41
C ILE A 131 7.95 -15.97 9.50
N PRO A 132 9.04 -15.25 9.84
CA PRO A 132 9.64 -14.26 8.94
C PRO A 132 9.93 -14.84 7.54
N LEU A 133 9.82 -14.01 6.51
CA LEU A 133 10.03 -14.42 5.12
C LEU A 133 11.42 -15.01 4.92
N ASP A 134 12.46 -14.43 5.50
CA ASP A 134 13.82 -14.95 5.35
C ASP A 134 13.98 -16.35 5.93
N GLU A 135 13.37 -16.61 7.10
CA GLU A 135 13.39 -17.94 7.72
C GLU A 135 12.67 -18.96 6.82
N PHE A 136 11.53 -18.59 6.26
CA PHE A 136 10.80 -19.42 5.31
C PHE A 136 11.63 -19.73 4.05
N LEU A 137 12.20 -18.70 3.42
CA LEU A 137 12.98 -18.85 2.20
C LEU A 137 14.24 -19.69 2.45
N GLU A 138 14.90 -19.52 3.60
CA GLU A 138 16.07 -20.33 3.99
C GLU A 138 15.69 -21.80 4.16
N LYS A 139 14.64 -22.08 4.94
CA LYS A 139 14.15 -23.43 5.22
C LYS A 139 13.83 -24.22 3.94
N HIS A 140 13.41 -23.53 2.89
CA HIS A 140 13.03 -24.13 1.61
C HIS A 140 14.10 -23.99 0.51
N ASN A 141 15.30 -23.49 0.85
CA ASN A 141 16.41 -23.25 -0.07
C ASN A 141 15.99 -22.38 -1.28
N LEU A 142 15.30 -21.26 -1.03
CA LEU A 142 14.75 -20.35 -2.05
C LEU A 142 15.57 -19.05 -2.16
N HIS A 143 16.87 -19.19 -2.42
CA HIS A 143 17.83 -18.08 -2.34
C HIS A 143 17.67 -17.07 -3.49
N THR A 144 17.39 -17.51 -4.71
CA THR A 144 17.17 -16.61 -5.85
C THR A 144 15.79 -15.94 -5.79
N VAL A 145 14.76 -16.63 -5.28
CA VAL A 145 13.47 -16.01 -4.97
C VAL A 145 13.63 -14.90 -3.93
N ARG A 146 14.44 -15.11 -2.89
CA ARG A 146 14.80 -14.05 -1.92
C ARG A 146 15.37 -12.83 -2.63
N GLN A 147 16.31 -13.03 -3.55
CA GLN A 147 16.93 -11.92 -4.30
C GLN A 147 15.95 -11.18 -5.22
N VAL A 148 14.94 -11.86 -5.76
CA VAL A 148 13.87 -11.20 -6.53
C VAL A 148 12.94 -10.41 -5.61
N MET A 149 12.51 -10.99 -4.49
CA MET A 149 11.50 -10.38 -3.59
C MET A 149 12.04 -9.18 -2.82
N THR A 150 13.25 -9.29 -2.26
CA THR A 150 13.79 -8.32 -1.28
C THR A 150 13.77 -6.87 -1.79
N PRO A 151 14.25 -6.56 -3.01
CA PRO A 151 14.24 -5.19 -3.51
C PRO A 151 12.85 -4.58 -3.57
N TYR A 152 11.84 -5.34 -4.01
CA TYR A 152 10.48 -4.84 -4.14
C TYR A 152 9.77 -4.74 -2.79
N LEU A 153 9.95 -5.75 -1.93
CA LEU A 153 9.34 -5.76 -0.60
C LEU A 153 9.77 -4.55 0.23
N SER A 154 11.08 -4.30 0.31
CA SER A 154 11.60 -3.17 1.09
C SER A 154 11.40 -1.82 0.40
N SER A 155 11.59 -1.74 -0.92
CA SER A 155 11.45 -0.47 -1.64
C SER A 155 10.02 0.00 -1.76
N PHE A 156 9.03 -0.90 -1.75
CA PHE A 156 7.63 -0.49 -1.73
C PHE A 156 7.11 -0.27 -0.31
N GLY A 157 8.01 -0.35 0.68
CA GLY A 157 7.71 0.05 2.04
C GLY A 157 7.02 -1.03 2.89
N PHE A 158 7.00 -2.29 2.42
CA PHE A 158 6.37 -3.40 3.12
C PHE A 158 7.22 -3.98 4.26
N GLY A 159 8.53 -3.79 4.26
CA GLY A 159 9.37 -3.97 5.44
C GLY A 159 10.71 -4.61 5.14
N ASN A 160 11.25 -5.35 6.11
CA ASN A 160 12.44 -6.17 5.95
C ASN A 160 12.04 -7.65 5.92
N THR A 161 12.69 -8.45 5.08
CA THR A 161 12.48 -9.90 4.95
C THR A 161 12.73 -10.66 6.26
N SER A 162 13.57 -10.13 7.16
CA SER A 162 13.81 -10.70 8.49
C SER A 162 12.71 -10.39 9.52
N GLU A 163 11.82 -9.42 9.23
CA GLU A 163 10.79 -8.95 10.16
C GLU A 163 9.38 -9.30 9.69
N ILE A 164 9.14 -9.23 8.37
CA ILE A 164 7.82 -9.45 7.77
C ILE A 164 7.54 -10.93 7.61
N GLN A 165 6.35 -11.34 8.04
CA GLN A 165 5.92 -12.74 7.97
C GLN A 165 5.72 -13.18 6.51
N ALA A 166 6.10 -14.41 6.21
CA ALA A 166 5.96 -15.02 4.88
C ALA A 166 4.52 -14.89 4.34
N TYR A 167 3.52 -14.98 5.23
CA TYR A 167 2.12 -14.79 4.90
C TYR A 167 1.85 -13.46 4.17
N TYR A 168 2.25 -12.33 4.77
CA TYR A 168 2.00 -11.04 4.14
C TYR A 168 2.83 -10.85 2.87
N ALA A 169 4.08 -11.32 2.89
CA ALA A 169 4.96 -11.24 1.74
C ALA A 169 4.38 -11.98 0.53
N PHE A 170 3.86 -13.20 0.69
CA PHE A 170 3.27 -13.98 -0.41
C PHE A 170 1.85 -13.55 -0.77
N ASN A 171 1.12 -12.86 0.10
CA ASN A 171 -0.09 -12.14 -0.31
C ASN A 171 0.25 -10.96 -1.24
N ILE A 172 1.36 -10.24 -0.97
CA ILE A 172 1.76 -9.08 -1.78
C ILE A 172 2.45 -9.52 -3.08
N PHE A 173 3.36 -10.49 -2.95
CA PHE A 173 4.20 -11.04 -4.00
C PHE A 173 3.83 -12.50 -4.22
N ASP A 174 2.56 -12.72 -4.57
CA ASP A 174 2.06 -14.01 -5.04
C ASP A 174 2.81 -14.47 -6.31
N LEU A 175 2.60 -15.72 -6.71
CA LEU A 175 3.29 -16.29 -7.87
C LEU A 175 3.06 -15.46 -9.14
N GLU A 176 1.85 -14.95 -9.37
CA GLU A 176 1.53 -14.13 -10.54
C GLU A 176 2.35 -12.82 -10.53
N THR A 177 2.36 -12.12 -9.39
CA THR A 177 3.13 -10.89 -9.18
C THR A 177 4.63 -11.13 -9.37
N LEU A 178 5.16 -12.26 -8.86
CA LEU A 178 6.56 -12.63 -9.07
C LEU A 178 6.87 -12.85 -10.55
N HIS A 179 6.02 -13.56 -11.28
CA HIS A 179 6.19 -13.74 -12.73
C HIS A 179 6.18 -12.41 -13.47
N HIS A 180 5.27 -11.49 -13.14
CA HIS A 180 5.23 -10.14 -13.73
C HIS A 180 6.52 -9.36 -13.45
N LEU A 181 7.05 -9.45 -12.23
CA LEU A 181 8.31 -8.78 -11.86
C LEU A 181 9.51 -9.35 -12.61
N ILE A 182 9.57 -10.67 -12.79
CA ILE A 182 10.67 -11.38 -13.45
C ILE A 182 10.66 -11.16 -14.95
N ARG A 183 9.48 -11.22 -15.59
CA ARG A 183 9.32 -10.93 -17.03
C ARG A 183 9.51 -9.45 -17.34
N GLY A 184 9.41 -8.60 -16.33
CA GLY A 184 9.43 -7.15 -16.50
C GLY A 184 8.22 -6.67 -17.27
N ASP A 185 7.03 -7.18 -16.94
CA ASP A 185 5.79 -6.82 -17.65
C ASP A 185 5.46 -5.33 -17.53
N LYS A 186 4.59 -4.84 -18.43
CA LYS A 186 4.19 -3.44 -18.43
C LYS A 186 3.45 -3.09 -17.13
N LEU A 187 3.77 -1.93 -16.59
CA LEU A 187 3.06 -1.34 -15.45
C LEU A 187 2.07 -0.29 -15.94
N LEU A 188 0.92 -0.22 -15.29
CA LEU A 188 -0.14 0.74 -15.56
C LEU A 188 0.11 2.04 -14.78
N PHE A 189 0.06 3.16 -15.49
CA PHE A 189 0.18 4.52 -14.96
C PHE A 189 -1.04 5.34 -15.38
N MET A 190 -1.56 6.17 -14.47
CA MET A 190 -2.60 7.14 -14.78
C MET A 190 -1.96 8.41 -15.36
N ASP A 191 -2.49 8.91 -16.48
CA ASP A 191 -1.81 9.98 -17.24
C ASP A 191 -1.73 11.30 -16.47
N GLN A 192 -2.72 11.57 -15.62
CA GLN A 192 -2.81 12.77 -14.78
C GLN A 192 -2.50 12.47 -13.30
N GLY A 193 -1.84 11.34 -13.06
CA GLY A 193 -1.51 10.82 -11.74
C GLY A 193 -2.69 10.19 -10.99
N VAL A 194 -2.37 9.45 -9.94
CA VAL A 194 -3.32 8.64 -9.17
C VAL A 194 -4.35 9.47 -8.40
N SER A 195 -4.03 10.73 -8.05
CA SER A 195 -4.99 11.63 -7.40
C SER A 195 -6.21 11.94 -8.28
N GLU A 196 -6.14 11.73 -9.59
CA GLU A 196 -7.29 11.86 -10.47
C GLU A 196 -8.42 10.89 -10.12
N ILE A 197 -8.08 9.67 -9.66
CA ILE A 197 -9.06 8.69 -9.18
C ILE A 197 -9.81 9.22 -7.96
N ILE A 198 -9.07 9.81 -7.02
CA ILE A 198 -9.62 10.41 -5.80
C ILE A 198 -10.56 11.56 -6.15
N ARG A 199 -10.16 12.40 -7.11
CA ARG A 199 -10.98 13.51 -7.61
C ARG A 199 -12.29 13.01 -8.24
N LYS A 200 -12.23 11.99 -9.11
CA LYS A 200 -13.42 11.42 -9.76
C LYS A 200 -14.36 10.72 -8.78
N LEU A 201 -13.83 9.96 -7.81
CA LEU A 201 -14.64 9.32 -6.79
C LEU A 201 -15.37 10.35 -5.91
N SER A 202 -14.65 11.36 -5.42
CA SER A 202 -15.20 12.37 -4.51
C SER A 202 -16.30 13.24 -5.13
N GLN A 203 -16.29 13.44 -6.44
CA GLN A 203 -17.36 14.14 -7.17
C GLN A 203 -18.72 13.42 -7.12
N ASN A 204 -18.74 12.14 -6.72
CA ASN A 204 -19.93 11.31 -6.68
C ASN A 204 -20.38 10.98 -5.25
N ILE A 205 -19.88 11.70 -4.24
CA ILE A 205 -20.21 11.47 -2.82
C ILE A 205 -20.85 12.73 -2.27
N SER A 206 -22.00 12.56 -1.61
CA SER A 206 -22.85 13.67 -1.20
C SER A 206 -22.39 14.33 0.11
N ASP A 207 -21.78 13.58 1.04
CA ASP A 207 -21.35 14.07 2.36
C ASP A 207 -19.93 13.60 2.70
N ILE A 208 -18.96 14.51 2.55
CA ILE A 208 -17.58 14.33 2.97
C ILE A 208 -17.24 15.42 3.99
N ARG A 209 -16.73 15.02 5.15
CA ARG A 209 -16.31 15.89 6.25
C ARG A 209 -14.79 15.93 6.33
N TYR A 210 -14.22 17.11 6.10
CA TYR A 210 -12.78 17.33 6.01
C TYR A 210 -12.24 17.91 7.31
N SER A 211 -11.00 17.55 7.67
CA SER A 211 -10.38 18.00 8.92
C SER A 211 -11.21 17.67 10.17
N ILE A 212 -11.94 16.55 10.11
CA ILE A 212 -12.77 16.04 11.20
C ILE A 212 -12.23 14.67 11.62
N GLU A 213 -11.49 14.67 12.72
CA GLU A 213 -11.05 13.42 13.36
C GLU A 213 -12.21 12.80 14.15
N VAL A 214 -12.43 11.51 13.94
CA VAL A 214 -13.35 10.71 14.76
C VAL A 214 -12.62 10.28 16.02
N THR A 215 -13.19 10.65 17.17
CA THR A 215 -12.57 10.44 18.49
C THR A 215 -13.19 9.29 19.26
N ASN A 216 -14.43 8.89 18.92
CA ASN A 216 -15.09 7.73 19.52
C ASN A 216 -16.09 7.08 18.55
N ILE A 217 -16.16 5.76 18.57
CA ILE A 217 -17.05 4.91 17.78
C ILE A 217 -17.61 3.87 18.73
N GLU A 218 -18.91 3.96 19.03
CA GLU A 218 -19.55 3.15 20.06
C GLU A 218 -20.78 2.44 19.52
N PRO A 219 -20.86 1.10 19.58
CA PRO A 219 -22.08 0.38 19.31
C PRO A 219 -23.18 0.76 20.32
N ILE A 220 -24.33 1.23 19.83
CA ILE A 220 -25.52 1.53 20.64
C ILE A 220 -26.71 0.78 20.05
N LYS A 221 -27.11 -0.31 20.71
CA LYS A 221 -28.18 -1.22 20.25
C LYS A 221 -27.93 -1.73 18.83
N ASP A 222 -28.77 -1.36 17.87
CA ASP A 222 -28.74 -1.71 16.45
C ASP A 222 -28.00 -0.65 15.59
N LYS A 223 -27.37 0.33 16.23
CA LYS A 223 -26.67 1.43 15.56
C LYS A 223 -25.27 1.61 16.11
N VAL A 224 -24.52 2.51 15.50
CA VAL A 224 -23.19 2.92 15.96
C VAL A 224 -23.17 4.43 16.07
N ASN A 225 -22.80 4.93 17.24
CA ASN A 225 -22.54 6.34 17.47
C ASN A 225 -21.12 6.68 17.02
N VAL A 226 -20.98 7.70 16.18
CA VAL A 226 -19.70 8.23 15.75
C VAL A 226 -19.59 9.65 16.30
N GLN A 227 -18.58 9.87 17.14
CA GLN A 227 -18.33 11.16 17.79
C GLN A 227 -17.06 11.81 17.25
N THR A 228 -17.11 13.12 17.17
CA THR A 228 -16.03 14.02 16.77
C THR A 228 -15.93 15.14 17.79
N PRO A 229 -14.86 15.96 17.78
CA PRO A 229 -14.79 17.14 18.66
C PRO A 229 -15.93 18.15 18.48
N TYR A 230 -16.66 18.08 17.36
CA TYR A 230 -17.67 19.09 16.97
C TYR A 230 -19.10 18.55 16.97
N GLY A 231 -19.31 17.29 17.34
CA GLY A 231 -20.63 16.67 17.39
C GLY A 231 -20.60 15.17 17.17
N GLU A 232 -21.79 14.58 17.19
CA GLU A 232 -22.00 13.15 17.06
C GLU A 232 -23.15 12.81 16.10
N ALA A 233 -23.14 11.60 15.56
CA ALA A 233 -24.21 11.09 14.71
C ALA A 233 -24.32 9.55 14.81
N LEU A 234 -25.56 9.07 14.74
CA LEU A 234 -25.88 7.64 14.69
C LEU A 234 -25.93 7.13 13.25
N TYR A 235 -25.32 5.97 13.03
CA TYR A 235 -25.27 5.25 11.75
C TYR A 235 -25.76 3.82 11.93
N ASP A 236 -26.32 3.25 10.87
CA ASP A 236 -26.73 1.84 10.87
C ASP A 236 -25.52 0.92 10.65
N LYS A 237 -24.48 1.39 9.92
CA LYS A 237 -23.19 0.69 9.77
C LYS A 237 -22.02 1.67 9.73
N VAL A 238 -20.85 1.25 10.19
CA VAL A 238 -19.60 2.02 10.15
C VAL A 238 -18.50 1.19 9.49
N LEU A 239 -17.89 1.74 8.44
CA LEU A 239 -16.76 1.12 7.73
C LEU A 239 -15.47 1.83 8.11
N ILE A 240 -14.50 1.09 8.64
CA ILE A 240 -13.19 1.61 9.05
C ILE A 240 -12.16 1.25 7.98
N THR A 241 -11.49 2.26 7.41
CA THR A 241 -10.54 2.04 6.29
C THR A 241 -9.08 2.33 6.67
N THR A 242 -8.84 2.72 7.92
CA THR A 242 -7.54 3.17 8.42
C THR A 242 -7.31 2.71 9.86
N LYS A 243 -6.04 2.58 10.25
CA LYS A 243 -5.70 2.30 11.65
C LYS A 243 -6.12 3.49 12.52
N LEU A 244 -6.94 3.21 13.52
CA LEU A 244 -7.37 4.20 14.50
C LEU A 244 -6.52 4.11 15.79
N PRO A 245 -6.39 5.20 16.54
CA PRO A 245 -5.79 5.16 17.88
C PRO A 245 -6.52 4.18 18.80
N LYS A 246 -5.80 3.71 19.84
CA LYS A 246 -6.42 2.91 20.91
C LYS A 246 -7.57 3.68 21.55
N ASN A 247 -8.61 2.93 21.95
CA ASN A 247 -9.83 3.39 22.60
C ASN A 247 -10.77 4.24 21.75
N VAL A 248 -10.47 4.48 20.46
CA VAL A 248 -11.41 5.16 19.57
C VAL A 248 -12.58 4.24 19.21
N ILE A 249 -12.36 2.94 19.04
CA ILE A 249 -13.44 1.97 18.86
C ILE A 249 -13.78 1.37 20.22
N ASN A 250 -14.97 1.67 20.74
CA ASN A 250 -15.50 1.13 22.00
C ASN A 250 -16.08 -0.28 21.80
N ASP A 251 -15.22 -1.18 21.34
CA ASP A 251 -15.46 -2.61 21.20
C ASP A 251 -14.17 -3.32 21.62
N GLY A 252 -14.25 -4.24 22.59
CA GLY A 252 -13.06 -4.83 23.21
C GLY A 252 -12.16 -5.58 22.22
N TYR A 253 -12.76 -6.25 21.23
CA TYR A 253 -12.03 -6.99 20.21
C TYR A 253 -11.34 -6.03 19.23
N TYR A 254 -12.06 -5.04 18.69
CA TYR A 254 -11.47 -4.06 17.78
C TYR A 254 -10.41 -3.19 18.44
N ASN A 255 -10.60 -2.81 19.71
CA ASN A 255 -9.62 -2.01 20.45
C ASN A 255 -8.30 -2.77 20.63
N ASP A 256 -8.38 -4.05 21.02
CA ASP A 256 -7.22 -4.93 21.12
C ASP A 256 -6.53 -5.12 19.76
N LEU A 257 -7.31 -5.39 18.71
CA LEU A 257 -6.79 -5.54 17.35
C LEU A 257 -6.09 -4.27 16.85
N MET A 258 -6.69 -3.09 17.00
CA MET A 258 -6.08 -1.80 16.63
C MET A 258 -4.78 -1.54 17.39
N GLY A 259 -4.68 -2.05 18.63
CA GLY A 259 -3.47 -2.02 19.43
C GLY A 259 -2.34 -2.91 18.89
N LYS A 260 -2.68 -3.98 18.16
CA LYS A 260 -1.73 -4.96 17.59
C LYS A 260 -1.32 -4.64 16.15
N ILE A 261 -2.15 -3.91 15.40
CA ILE A 261 -1.82 -3.48 14.04
C ILE A 261 -0.64 -2.51 14.08
N GLU A 262 0.41 -2.79 13.34
CA GLU A 262 1.54 -1.91 13.12
C GLU A 262 1.53 -1.31 11.72
N THR A 263 2.23 -0.20 11.55
CA THR A 263 2.44 0.44 10.26
C THR A 263 3.91 0.82 10.13
N ASN A 264 4.41 0.77 8.91
CA ASN A 264 5.79 1.13 8.62
C ASN A 264 5.91 2.65 8.42
N PRO A 265 6.74 3.35 9.21
CA PRO A 265 7.04 4.76 8.97
C PRO A 265 7.89 4.87 7.71
N TYR A 266 7.36 5.57 6.72
CA TYR A 266 7.95 5.68 5.38
C TYR A 266 7.91 7.11 4.88
N ILE A 267 8.90 7.52 4.11
CA ILE A 267 9.02 8.89 3.62
C ILE A 267 9.21 8.87 2.12
N THR A 268 8.52 9.77 1.44
CA THR A 268 8.80 10.11 0.05
C THR A 268 9.31 11.54 -0.02
N ALA A 269 10.52 11.70 -0.53
CA ALA A 269 11.16 12.99 -0.75
C ALA A 269 11.30 13.24 -2.25
N ALA A 270 10.66 14.31 -2.75
CA ALA A 270 10.71 14.68 -4.15
C ALA A 270 11.80 15.74 -4.39
N TYR A 271 12.66 15.53 -5.37
CA TYR A 271 13.78 16.43 -5.70
C TYR A 271 13.73 16.85 -7.17
N GLU A 272 13.95 18.14 -7.46
CA GLU A 272 14.30 18.57 -8.81
C GLU A 272 15.80 18.30 -9.05
N VAL A 273 16.13 17.77 -10.23
CA VAL A 273 17.49 17.32 -10.56
C VAL A 273 17.93 17.80 -11.95
N GLU A 274 19.24 17.90 -12.14
CA GLU A 274 19.84 18.37 -13.41
C GLU A 274 20.14 17.23 -14.40
N ASN A 275 20.31 16.01 -13.90
CA ASN A 275 20.70 14.88 -14.73
C ASN A 275 19.70 14.63 -15.87
N LYS A 276 20.20 14.42 -17.09
CA LYS A 276 19.34 14.15 -18.24
C LYS A 276 18.80 12.72 -18.26
N ASN A 277 19.65 11.74 -18.02
CA ASN A 277 19.28 10.32 -18.12
C ASN A 277 19.35 9.69 -16.74
N ILE A 278 18.19 9.58 -16.09
CA ILE A 278 18.04 8.94 -14.79
C ILE A 278 17.06 7.79 -14.97
N VAL A 279 17.40 6.66 -14.36
CA VAL A 279 16.57 5.45 -14.35
C VAL A 279 16.26 5.13 -12.89
N THR A 280 15.05 4.60 -12.63
CA THR A 280 14.67 4.09 -11.30
C THR A 280 15.79 3.21 -10.75
N THR A 281 16.30 3.51 -9.56
CA THR A 281 17.50 2.84 -9.02
C THR A 281 17.25 2.35 -7.60
N TYR A 282 17.58 1.08 -7.34
CA TYR A 282 17.45 0.37 -6.07
C TYR A 282 18.81 0.23 -5.38
N TYR A 283 18.86 0.47 -4.07
CA TYR A 283 20.09 0.44 -3.28
C TYR A 283 20.16 -0.87 -2.49
N LYS A 284 20.79 -1.91 -3.06
CA LYS A 284 20.73 -3.30 -2.52
C LYS A 284 21.17 -3.37 -1.06
N ALA A 285 22.27 -2.70 -0.72
CA ALA A 285 22.81 -2.68 0.64
C ALA A 285 21.93 -1.92 1.66
N ASN A 286 20.96 -1.13 1.21
CA ASN A 286 20.08 -0.32 2.07
C ASN A 286 18.71 -0.95 2.33
N LEU A 287 18.33 -1.98 1.57
CA LEU A 287 17.01 -2.59 1.62
C LEU A 287 16.65 -3.01 3.05
N GLY A 288 15.51 -2.52 3.54
CA GLY A 288 14.97 -2.81 4.87
C GLY A 288 15.63 -2.01 6.01
N LYS A 289 16.64 -1.18 5.74
CA LYS A 289 17.31 -0.35 6.76
C LYS A 289 16.61 0.97 6.97
N LYS A 290 16.42 1.35 8.23
CA LYS A 290 15.89 2.68 8.63
C LYS A 290 16.90 3.79 8.31
N ASP A 291 16.37 4.98 8.01
CA ASP A 291 17.12 6.20 7.71
C ASP A 291 18.09 6.09 6.51
N ARG A 292 17.83 5.12 5.62
CA ARG A 292 18.57 4.86 4.39
C ARG A 292 17.64 4.89 3.18
N LEU A 293 18.15 5.41 2.07
CA LEU A 293 17.46 5.41 0.78
C LEU A 293 17.26 3.97 0.27
N GLN A 294 16.02 3.56 0.05
CA GLN A 294 15.68 2.23 -0.49
C GLN A 294 15.80 2.22 -2.01
N PHE A 295 15.10 3.15 -2.65
CA PHE A 295 15.13 3.37 -4.10
C PHE A 295 14.61 4.77 -4.42
N PHE A 296 14.75 5.18 -5.68
CA PHE A 296 14.00 6.31 -6.20
C PHE A 296 13.33 5.97 -7.54
N HIS A 297 12.20 6.63 -7.80
CA HIS A 297 11.49 6.61 -9.08
C HIS A 297 11.56 7.99 -9.76
N THR A 298 11.52 8.00 -11.09
CA THR A 298 11.75 9.22 -11.89
C THR A 298 10.50 9.66 -12.64
N TYR A 299 10.22 10.95 -12.60
CA TYR A 299 9.15 11.64 -13.31
C TYR A 299 9.78 12.69 -14.23
N LYS A 300 9.28 12.78 -15.45
CA LYS A 300 9.81 13.70 -16.46
C LYS A 300 8.67 14.39 -17.19
N GLU A 301 8.86 15.69 -17.41
CA GLU A 301 8.02 16.48 -18.31
C GLU A 301 8.90 17.53 -18.99
N LYS A 302 9.04 17.45 -20.32
CA LYS A 302 9.93 18.29 -21.14
C LYS A 302 11.34 18.38 -20.53
N ASP A 303 11.76 19.56 -20.07
CA ASP A 303 13.08 19.84 -19.50
C ASP A 303 13.16 19.62 -17.99
N LYS A 304 12.02 19.46 -17.29
CA LYS A 304 11.98 19.26 -15.84
C LYS A 304 12.04 17.79 -15.49
N LYS A 305 12.91 17.46 -14.54
CA LYS A 305 13.09 16.11 -14.02
C LYS A 305 12.98 16.14 -12.51
N VAL A 306 12.08 15.31 -12.02
CA VAL A 306 11.87 15.11 -10.60
C VAL A 306 12.08 13.65 -10.31
N LEU A 307 12.73 13.34 -9.19
CA LEU A 307 12.72 11.99 -8.65
C LEU A 307 12.01 11.99 -7.30
N GLY A 308 11.24 10.94 -7.05
CA GLY A 308 10.72 10.58 -5.74
C GLY A 308 11.65 9.56 -5.11
N ALA A 309 12.33 9.92 -4.04
CA ALA A 309 13.21 9.06 -3.26
C ALA A 309 12.48 8.54 -2.04
N TYR A 310 12.65 7.25 -1.72
CA TYR A 310 11.88 6.56 -0.70
C TYR A 310 12.76 5.97 0.38
N ALA A 311 12.41 6.18 1.64
CA ALA A 311 13.19 5.75 2.80
C ALA A 311 12.30 5.34 3.98
N TYR A 312 12.74 4.37 4.78
CA TYR A 312 12.13 4.08 6.07
C TYR A 312 12.56 5.08 7.13
N GLY A 313 11.65 5.43 8.02
CA GLY A 313 11.94 6.28 9.17
C GLY A 313 10.91 7.40 9.39
N THR A 314 11.19 8.21 10.41
CA THR A 314 10.37 9.39 10.74
C THR A 314 11.06 10.65 10.23
N LYS A 315 10.27 11.56 9.65
CA LYS A 315 10.78 12.76 8.98
C LYS A 315 11.63 13.59 9.94
N SER A 316 12.90 13.71 9.60
CA SER A 316 13.89 14.50 10.34
C SER A 316 14.91 15.09 9.36
N THR A 317 15.58 16.16 9.78
CA THR A 317 16.67 16.77 9.00
C THR A 317 17.76 15.76 8.70
N THR A 318 18.12 14.93 9.68
CA THR A 318 19.15 13.89 9.53
C THR A 318 18.79 12.88 8.45
N LEU A 319 17.55 12.36 8.45
CA LEU A 319 17.11 11.38 7.45
C LEU A 319 17.13 11.98 6.04
N ILE A 320 16.61 13.20 5.86
CA ILE A 320 16.60 13.86 4.55
C ILE A 320 18.01 14.15 4.05
N ASN A 321 18.92 14.55 4.94
CA ASN A 321 20.33 14.73 4.61
C ASN A 321 20.98 13.40 4.18
N ASN A 322 20.74 12.30 4.90
CA ASN A 322 21.24 10.98 4.51
C ASN A 322 20.77 10.59 3.11
N VAL A 323 19.47 10.70 2.83
CA VAL A 323 18.90 10.42 1.50
C VAL A 323 19.53 11.30 0.42
N THR A 324 19.69 12.60 0.70
CA THR A 324 20.32 13.57 -0.21
C THR A 324 21.77 13.18 -0.54
N GLU A 325 22.56 12.80 0.47
CA GLU A 325 23.95 12.40 0.27
C GLU A 325 24.07 11.07 -0.48
N GLU A 326 23.19 10.10 -0.24
CA GLU A 326 23.18 8.83 -0.98
C GLU A 326 22.81 9.02 -2.47
N LEU A 327 21.87 9.93 -2.76
CA LEU A 327 21.57 10.34 -4.14
C LEU A 327 22.79 10.96 -4.82
N LYS A 328 23.51 11.87 -4.15
CA LYS A 328 24.73 12.48 -4.70
C LYS A 328 25.82 11.45 -4.98
N LYS A 329 26.00 10.47 -4.08
CA LYS A 329 26.99 9.39 -4.25
C LYS A 329 26.71 8.49 -5.46
N THR A 330 25.46 8.36 -5.88
CA THR A 330 25.10 7.67 -7.14
C THR A 330 25.17 8.55 -8.38
N GLY A 331 25.70 9.77 -8.26
CA GLY A 331 25.89 10.71 -9.36
C GLY A 331 24.67 11.58 -9.65
N ILE A 332 23.70 11.68 -8.74
CA ILE A 332 22.56 12.59 -8.91
C ILE A 332 22.95 14.02 -8.51
N HIS A 333 22.77 14.95 -9.45
CA HIS A 333 22.94 16.38 -9.28
C HIS A 333 21.59 17.00 -8.88
N ILE A 334 21.42 17.22 -7.58
CA ILE A 334 20.20 17.78 -6.99
C ILE A 334 20.22 19.31 -7.13
N LYS A 335 19.15 19.89 -7.67
CA LYS A 335 18.93 21.34 -7.61
C LYS A 335 18.40 21.77 -6.25
N HIS A 336 17.29 21.15 -5.84
CA HIS A 336 16.66 21.39 -4.54
C HIS A 336 15.65 20.28 -4.19
N LEU A 337 15.35 20.17 -2.90
CA LEU A 337 14.24 19.39 -2.38
C LEU A 337 12.92 20.16 -2.62
N ILE A 338 11.94 19.49 -3.22
CA ILE A 338 10.59 20.05 -3.45
C ILE A 338 9.70 19.79 -2.23
N THR A 339 9.69 18.56 -1.73
CA THR A 339 8.90 18.18 -0.54
C THR A 339 9.43 16.91 0.10
N ALA A 340 9.12 16.72 1.38
CA ALA A 340 9.29 15.48 2.11
C ALA A 340 7.98 15.12 2.84
N LYS A 341 7.30 14.08 2.37
CA LYS A 341 6.03 13.60 2.91
C LYS A 341 6.24 12.37 3.78
N GLN A 342 5.71 12.41 5.01
CA GLN A 342 5.64 11.26 5.91
C GLN A 342 4.41 10.42 5.59
N TRP A 343 4.60 9.10 5.61
CA TRP A 343 3.58 8.07 5.49
C TRP A 343 3.70 7.06 6.62
N TYR A 344 2.58 6.38 6.88
CA TYR A 344 2.49 5.21 7.75
C TYR A 344 1.76 4.14 6.96
N ILE A 345 2.53 3.28 6.31
CA ILE A 345 2.04 2.36 5.28
C ILE A 345 1.95 0.94 5.81
N PHE A 346 1.31 0.07 5.03
CA PHE A 346 1.26 -1.37 5.25
C PHE A 346 0.83 -1.75 6.68
N PRO A 347 -0.45 -1.55 7.01
CA PRO A 347 -1.02 -2.09 8.24
C PRO A 347 -0.87 -3.62 8.26
N HIS A 348 -0.17 -4.16 9.26
CA HIS A 348 0.08 -5.58 9.42
C HIS A 348 0.25 -5.93 10.90
N ILE A 349 0.34 -7.22 11.23
CA ILE A 349 0.47 -7.70 12.61
C ILE A 349 1.75 -8.50 12.74
N LYS A 350 2.55 -8.20 13.77
CA LYS A 350 3.79 -8.92 14.06
C LYS A 350 3.56 -10.38 14.42
N SER A 351 4.57 -11.21 14.15
CA SER A 351 4.62 -12.65 14.44
C SER A 351 4.05 -13.02 15.82
N ASP A 352 4.44 -12.32 16.89
CA ASP A 352 4.03 -12.64 18.26
C ASP A 352 2.53 -12.50 18.50
N ASN A 353 1.86 -11.64 17.72
CA ASN A 353 0.42 -11.39 17.79
C ASN A 353 -0.35 -12.13 16.68
N LEU A 354 0.34 -12.80 15.77
CA LEU A 354 -0.25 -13.41 14.58
C LEU A 354 -0.71 -14.83 14.89
N THR A 355 -2.02 -15.02 15.06
CA THR A 355 -2.62 -16.36 15.26
C THR A 355 -3.07 -16.95 13.92
N GLN A 356 -3.16 -18.28 13.83
CA GLN A 356 -3.55 -18.97 12.60
C GLN A 356 -4.92 -18.51 12.06
N ASN A 357 -5.86 -18.22 12.96
CA ASN A 357 -7.25 -17.91 12.64
C ASN A 357 -7.58 -16.43 12.82
N LEU A 358 -6.60 -15.55 13.01
CA LEU A 358 -6.83 -14.15 13.34
C LEU A 358 -7.85 -13.47 12.40
N TYR A 359 -7.65 -13.59 11.09
CA TYR A 359 -8.54 -12.96 10.11
C TYR A 359 -9.89 -13.68 9.97
N LEU A 360 -9.96 -14.99 10.25
CA LEU A 360 -11.23 -15.73 10.33
C LEU A 360 -12.07 -15.26 11.53
N GLU A 361 -11.42 -15.05 12.67
CA GLU A 361 -12.05 -14.50 13.88
C GLU A 361 -12.55 -13.08 13.63
N LEU A 362 -11.76 -12.26 12.91
CA LEU A 362 -12.18 -10.92 12.50
C LEU A 362 -13.40 -10.95 11.59
N ILE A 363 -13.41 -11.81 10.57
CA ILE A 363 -14.56 -11.97 9.66
C ILE A 363 -15.81 -12.34 10.46
N LYS A 364 -15.72 -13.34 11.35
CA LYS A 364 -16.82 -13.75 12.22
C LYS A 364 -17.31 -12.64 13.15
N HIS A 365 -16.38 -11.85 13.72
CA HIS A 365 -16.75 -10.70 14.56
C HIS A 365 -17.55 -9.67 13.76
N GLN A 366 -17.12 -9.38 12.53
CA GLN A 366 -17.78 -8.44 11.61
C GLN A 366 -19.18 -8.88 11.16
N GLU A 367 -19.45 -10.18 11.05
CA GLU A 367 -20.79 -10.70 10.69
C GLU A 367 -21.87 -10.35 11.71
N SER A 368 -21.48 -10.19 12.98
CA SER A 368 -22.37 -9.91 14.10
C SER A 368 -22.34 -8.45 14.58
N ASN A 369 -21.59 -7.58 13.89
CA ASN A 369 -21.31 -6.22 14.33
C ASN A 369 -21.58 -5.20 13.22
N ASN A 370 -22.12 -4.04 13.58
CA ASN A 370 -22.36 -2.94 12.65
C ASN A 370 -21.09 -2.12 12.35
N ILE A 371 -19.96 -2.47 12.96
CA ILE A 371 -18.64 -1.94 12.63
C ILE A 371 -17.90 -2.97 11.78
N CYS A 372 -17.37 -2.58 10.63
CA CYS A 372 -16.58 -3.45 9.75
C CYS A 372 -15.26 -2.78 9.35
N LEU A 373 -14.16 -3.54 9.41
CA LEU A 373 -12.87 -3.11 8.86
C LEU A 373 -12.80 -3.49 7.38
N ILE A 374 -12.35 -2.56 6.54
CA ILE A 374 -12.19 -2.76 5.10
C ILE A 374 -10.87 -2.17 4.59
N GLY A 375 -10.57 -2.36 3.32
CA GLY A 375 -9.36 -1.81 2.69
C GLY A 375 -8.09 -2.47 3.23
N SER A 376 -7.02 -1.69 3.39
CA SER A 376 -5.71 -2.24 3.75
C SER A 376 -5.65 -2.90 5.12
N LEU A 377 -6.60 -2.62 6.02
CA LEU A 377 -6.66 -3.28 7.34
C LEU A 377 -6.89 -4.80 7.24
N VAL A 378 -7.53 -5.24 6.17
CA VAL A 378 -7.98 -6.62 5.97
C VAL A 378 -7.56 -7.18 4.62
N SER A 379 -6.74 -6.48 3.86
CA SER A 379 -6.33 -6.91 2.51
C SER A 379 -4.98 -6.35 2.09
N LYS A 380 -4.40 -6.95 1.05
CA LYS A 380 -3.18 -6.48 0.38
C LYS A 380 -3.32 -5.00 -0.02
N PRO A 381 -2.38 -4.11 0.39
CA PRO A 381 -2.45 -2.67 0.15
C PRO A 381 -2.01 -2.26 -1.28
N ALA A 382 -2.54 -2.94 -2.30
CA ALA A 382 -2.31 -2.61 -3.71
C ALA A 382 -3.61 -2.10 -4.34
N ILE A 383 -3.58 -0.99 -5.09
CA ILE A 383 -4.80 -0.30 -5.54
C ILE A 383 -5.78 -1.20 -6.30
N SER A 384 -5.28 -2.11 -7.14
CA SER A 384 -6.11 -3.10 -7.84
C SER A 384 -6.78 -4.10 -6.90
N ASN A 385 -6.04 -4.62 -5.91
CA ASN A 385 -6.61 -5.52 -4.91
C ASN A 385 -7.58 -4.79 -3.98
N LEU A 386 -7.25 -3.57 -3.55
CA LEU A 386 -8.12 -2.74 -2.72
C LEU A 386 -9.46 -2.46 -3.41
N TYR A 387 -9.45 -2.21 -4.73
CA TYR A 387 -10.68 -2.04 -5.49
C TYR A 387 -11.53 -3.31 -5.48
N ALA A 388 -10.93 -4.46 -5.82
CA ALA A 388 -11.63 -5.74 -5.84
C ALA A 388 -12.17 -6.12 -4.46
N SER A 389 -11.35 -6.01 -3.42
CA SER A 389 -11.73 -6.27 -2.02
C SER A 389 -12.91 -5.41 -1.57
N VAL A 390 -12.85 -4.09 -1.79
CA VAL A 390 -13.94 -3.19 -1.39
C VAL A 390 -15.20 -3.46 -2.21
N LYS A 391 -15.06 -3.69 -3.53
CA LYS A 391 -16.20 -3.99 -4.40
C LYS A 391 -16.93 -5.27 -3.99
N THR A 392 -16.18 -6.34 -3.73
CA THR A 392 -16.72 -7.62 -3.22
C THR A 392 -17.41 -7.42 -1.88
N PHE A 393 -16.75 -6.73 -0.93
CA PHE A 393 -17.36 -6.45 0.37
C PHE A 393 -18.69 -5.70 0.25
N ILE A 394 -18.75 -4.64 -0.58
CA ILE A 394 -19.99 -3.88 -0.77
C ILE A 394 -21.07 -4.71 -1.47
N ARG A 395 -20.71 -5.57 -2.43
CA ARG A 395 -21.67 -6.48 -3.11
C ARG A 395 -22.31 -7.46 -2.13
N ASP A 396 -21.52 -8.01 -1.20
CA ASP A 396 -21.96 -9.13 -0.36
C ASP A 396 -22.67 -8.67 0.92
N ASN A 397 -22.48 -7.41 1.33
CA ASN A 397 -22.96 -6.89 2.62
C ASN A 397 -24.03 -5.78 2.51
N PHE A 398 -24.32 -5.30 1.30
CA PHE A 398 -25.22 -4.19 1.02
C PHE A 398 -25.90 -4.38 -0.34
#